data_AF-A0A7C1S1K4-F1
#
_entry.id   AF-A0A7C1S1K4-F1
#
_cell.length_a   1.000
_cell.length_b   1.000
_cell.length_c   1.000
_cell.angle_alpha   90.00
_cell.angle_beta   90.00
_cell.angle_gamma   90.00
#
_symmetry.space_group_name_H-M   'P 1'
#
loop_
_entity.id
_entity.type
_entity.pdbx_description
1 polymer ?
#
loop_
_entity_poly.entity_id
_entity_poly.type
_entity_poly.pdbx_seq_one_letter_code
_entity_poly.pdbx_strand_id
1 'polypeptide(L)'
;MLKATEKGAADPLAWAALIGQEAGIFAYGGDIGLGADTLKHIETFESVDPDNALPLFYRAKVYFHQGKLKEAEEEMVRTQEKTRFLTYDTKMRKALIRAAESLGYSKFSARYYALSISTGITSFPEFARNIIAAKEVEDEAVRAILRLARQMEGQSRLDIERLVSYSIQFSALERLGAYESIGALNAKVEAFREKKKLMSGDAFTNIPEERWIQFYDEVLESGEQEALERLYSEFGKQAHQ
;
A
#
# COMPACT_ATOMS: atom_id res chain seq x y z
N MET A 1 -18.81 -7.47 -10.62
CA MET A 1 -19.17 -7.57 -9.19
C MET A 1 -18.61 -8.90 -8.70
N LEU A 2 -17.44 -8.89 -8.04
CA LEU A 2 -16.81 -10.10 -7.50
C LEU A 2 -17.69 -10.62 -6.35
N LYS A 3 -18.50 -11.64 -6.59
CA LYS A 3 -19.08 -12.42 -5.50
C LYS A 3 -17.97 -13.31 -4.96
N ALA A 4 -17.57 -13.12 -3.70
CA ALA A 4 -16.72 -14.09 -3.02
C ALA A 4 -17.46 -15.43 -3.05
N THR A 5 -16.99 -16.38 -3.85
CA THR A 5 -17.52 -17.75 -3.88
C THR A 5 -17.23 -18.43 -2.56
N GLU A 6 -17.87 -19.56 -2.25
CA GLU A 6 -17.63 -20.32 -1.01
C GLU A 6 -16.15 -20.64 -0.75
N LYS A 7 -15.34 -20.81 -1.82
CA LYS A 7 -13.88 -20.95 -1.73
C LYS A 7 -13.14 -19.63 -1.48
N GLY A 8 -13.66 -18.50 -1.97
CA GLY A 8 -13.12 -17.17 -1.70
C GLY A 8 -13.42 -16.67 -0.29
N ALA A 9 -14.45 -17.20 0.37
CA ALA A 9 -14.83 -16.78 1.72
C ALA A 9 -13.75 -17.04 2.79
N ALA A 10 -12.85 -18.00 2.56
CA ALA A 10 -11.73 -18.28 3.45
C ALA A 10 -10.40 -17.61 3.03
N ASP A 11 -10.35 -16.95 1.87
CA ASP A 11 -9.12 -16.33 1.36
C ASP A 11 -9.08 -14.84 1.75
N PRO A 12 -8.16 -14.41 2.63
CA PRO A 12 -8.04 -13.00 3.00
C PRO A 12 -7.72 -12.08 1.82
N LEU A 13 -7.09 -12.59 0.75
CA LEU A 13 -6.87 -11.80 -0.48
C LEU A 13 -8.19 -11.40 -1.13
N ALA A 14 -9.18 -12.30 -1.15
CA ALA A 14 -10.48 -12.03 -1.77
C ALA A 14 -11.21 -10.91 -1.01
N TRP A 15 -11.15 -10.93 0.32
CA TRP A 15 -11.75 -9.89 1.15
C TRP A 15 -11.01 -8.56 1.05
N ALA A 16 -9.68 -8.56 1.07
CA ALA A 16 -8.89 -7.34 0.86
C ALA A 16 -9.22 -6.69 -0.50
N ALA A 17 -9.36 -7.50 -1.56
CA ALA A 17 -9.70 -6.99 -2.90
C ALA A 17 -11.13 -6.45 -2.95
N LEU A 18 -12.10 -7.14 -2.33
CA LEU A 18 -13.50 -6.72 -2.27
C LEU A 18 -13.65 -5.40 -1.49
N ILE A 19 -13.04 -5.29 -0.30
CA ILE A 19 -13.10 -4.07 0.52
C ILE A 19 -12.37 -2.94 -0.19
N GLY A 20 -11.24 -3.22 -0.85
CA GLY A 20 -10.58 -2.25 -1.73
C GLY A 20 -11.50 -1.77 -2.86
N GLN A 21 -12.32 -2.64 -3.44
CA GLN A 21 -13.31 -2.21 -4.43
C GLN A 21 -14.39 -1.31 -3.82
N GLU A 22 -14.93 -1.69 -2.66
CA GLU A 22 -16.04 -1.00 -2.00
C GLU A 22 -15.65 0.34 -1.38
N ALA A 23 -14.44 0.45 -0.81
CA ALA A 23 -13.96 1.67 -0.16
C ALA A 23 -13.45 2.74 -1.16
N GLY A 24 -13.87 2.65 -2.43
CA GLY A 24 -13.47 3.56 -3.50
C GLY A 24 -11.97 3.52 -3.84
N ILE A 25 -11.23 2.52 -3.33
CA ILE A 25 -9.77 2.40 -3.44
C ILE A 25 -9.33 2.18 -4.91
N PHE A 26 -10.24 1.72 -5.78
CA PHE A 26 -10.03 1.59 -7.23
C PHE A 26 -10.78 2.62 -8.09
N ALA A 27 -11.49 3.58 -7.48
CA ALA A 27 -12.27 4.58 -8.21
C ALA A 27 -11.51 5.90 -8.30
N TYR A 28 -11.14 6.27 -9.52
CA TYR A 28 -10.71 7.64 -9.83
C TYR A 28 -11.85 8.62 -9.50
N GLY A 29 -11.75 9.31 -8.37
CA GLY A 29 -12.46 10.58 -8.13
C GLY A 29 -13.93 10.51 -7.70
N GLY A 30 -14.40 9.41 -7.10
CA GLY A 30 -15.75 9.34 -6.55
C GLY A 30 -15.75 8.80 -5.12
N ASP A 31 -16.44 9.51 -4.23
CA ASP A 31 -16.88 8.98 -2.94
C ASP A 31 -17.94 7.90 -3.24
N ILE A 32 -17.49 6.71 -3.65
CA ILE A 32 -18.36 5.56 -3.79
C ILE A 32 -18.74 5.21 -2.37
N GLY A 33 -19.96 5.60 -2.00
CA GLY A 33 -20.52 5.36 -0.67
C GLY A 33 -20.24 3.92 -0.26
N LEU A 34 -19.76 3.77 0.98
CA LEU A 34 -19.48 2.48 1.59
C LEU A 34 -20.71 1.59 1.40
N GLY A 35 -20.50 0.41 0.82
CA GLY A 35 -21.58 -0.55 0.59
C GLY A 35 -22.26 -0.90 1.90
N ALA A 36 -23.57 -1.21 1.84
CA ALA A 36 -24.34 -1.61 3.02
C ALA A 36 -23.70 -2.78 3.80
N ASP A 37 -22.94 -3.62 3.09
CA ASP A 37 -22.29 -4.82 3.63
C ASP A 37 -20.79 -4.62 3.96
N THR A 38 -20.20 -3.43 3.78
CA THR A 38 -18.75 -3.25 3.92
C THR A 38 -18.24 -3.59 5.33
N LEU A 39 -18.99 -3.25 6.39
CA LEU A 39 -18.63 -3.62 7.76
C LEU A 39 -18.62 -5.15 7.96
N LYS A 40 -19.59 -5.86 7.38
CA LYS A 40 -19.66 -7.33 7.43
C LYS A 40 -18.50 -7.98 6.67
N HIS A 41 -18.09 -7.40 5.54
CA HIS A 41 -16.91 -7.86 4.80
C HIS A 41 -15.63 -7.65 5.62
N ILE A 42 -15.51 -6.52 6.32
CA ILE A 42 -14.37 -6.24 7.21
C ILE A 42 -14.34 -7.20 8.40
N GLU A 43 -15.48 -7.50 9.02
CA GLU A 43 -15.58 -8.51 10.09
C GLU A 43 -15.16 -9.89 9.59
N THR A 44 -15.62 -10.28 8.39
CA THR A 44 -15.23 -11.56 7.80
C THR A 44 -13.73 -11.58 7.51
N PHE A 45 -13.17 -10.49 6.99
CA PHE A 45 -11.74 -10.36 6.74
C PHE A 45 -10.93 -10.50 8.03
N GLU A 46 -11.32 -9.82 9.10
CA GLU A 46 -10.68 -9.98 10.42
C GLU A 46 -10.76 -11.42 10.92
N SER A 47 -11.88 -12.13 10.69
CA SER A 47 -12.01 -13.52 11.15
C SER A 47 -11.09 -14.50 10.41
N VAL A 48 -10.83 -14.27 9.12
CA VAL A 48 -9.96 -15.15 8.32
C VAL A 48 -8.48 -14.75 8.37
N ASP A 49 -8.18 -13.53 8.81
CA ASP A 49 -6.83 -13.02 9.02
C ASP A 49 -6.74 -12.20 10.32
N PRO A 50 -6.85 -12.85 11.49
CA PRO A 50 -7.01 -12.19 12.79
C PRO A 50 -5.78 -11.41 13.24
N ASP A 51 -4.61 -11.72 12.69
CA ASP A 51 -3.33 -11.10 13.05
C ASP A 51 -2.99 -9.86 12.22
N ASN A 52 -3.78 -9.57 11.18
CA ASN A 52 -3.57 -8.43 10.30
C ASN A 52 -4.36 -7.21 10.79
N ALA A 53 -3.69 -6.05 10.83
CA ALA A 53 -4.29 -4.77 11.19
C ALA A 53 -5.09 -4.11 10.06
N LEU A 54 -4.97 -4.59 8.82
CA LEU A 54 -5.68 -3.99 7.68
C LEU A 54 -7.22 -3.95 7.83
N PRO A 55 -7.92 -4.99 8.32
CA PRO A 55 -9.36 -4.93 8.56
C PRO A 55 -9.75 -3.81 9.55
N LEU A 56 -8.99 -3.64 10.63
CA LEU A 56 -9.24 -2.60 11.63
C LEU A 56 -9.03 -1.20 11.02
N PHE A 57 -7.99 -1.03 10.20
CA PHE A 57 -7.75 0.21 9.47
C PHE A 57 -8.92 0.56 8.53
N TYR A 58 -9.46 -0.42 7.80
CA TYR A 58 -10.64 -0.21 6.97
C TYR A 58 -11.89 0.11 7.79
N ARG A 59 -12.07 -0.52 8.96
CA ARG A 59 -13.18 -0.21 9.87
C ARG A 59 -13.07 1.21 10.40
N ALA A 60 -11.87 1.63 10.81
CA ALA A 60 -11.60 2.99 11.24
C ALA A 60 -11.93 4.01 10.14
N LYS A 61 -11.54 3.72 8.89
CA LYS A 61 -11.90 4.54 7.73
C LYS A 61 -13.41 4.65 7.55
N VAL A 62 -14.13 3.54 7.64
CA VAL A 62 -15.60 3.52 7.57
C VAL A 62 -16.23 4.39 8.66
N TYR A 63 -15.82 4.22 9.92
CA TYR A 63 -16.34 5.01 11.03
C TYR A 63 -16.05 6.51 10.88
N PHE A 64 -14.84 6.86 10.44
CA PHE A 64 -14.48 8.24 10.16
C PHE A 64 -15.39 8.89 9.11
N HIS A 65 -15.66 8.20 7.99
CA HIS A 65 -16.59 8.70 6.98
C HIS A 65 -18.05 8.79 7.48
N GLN A 66 -18.42 8.03 8.51
CA GLN A 66 -19.73 8.13 9.17
C GLN A 66 -19.79 9.24 10.24
N GLY A 67 -18.71 10.03 10.43
CA GLY A 67 -18.62 11.03 11.49
C GLY A 67 -18.42 10.45 12.90
N LYS A 68 -18.11 9.15 12.99
CA LYS A 68 -17.88 8.41 14.23
C LYS A 68 -16.40 8.42 14.59
N LEU A 69 -15.89 9.60 14.96
CA LEU A 69 -14.45 9.81 15.18
C LEU A 69 -13.92 8.94 16.33
N LYS A 70 -14.68 8.82 17.42
CA LYS A 70 -14.27 8.05 18.60
C LYS A 70 -14.13 6.55 18.26
N GLU A 71 -15.10 6.00 17.55
CA GLU A 71 -15.04 4.60 17.11
C GLU A 71 -13.89 4.38 16.12
N ALA A 72 -13.61 5.35 15.23
CA ALA A 72 -12.45 5.27 14.35
C ALA A 72 -11.13 5.25 15.14
N GLU A 73 -11.04 6.07 16.18
CA GLU A 73 -9.89 6.12 17.09
C GLU A 73 -9.68 4.79 17.83
N GLU A 74 -10.74 4.24 18.41
CA GLU A 74 -10.72 2.95 19.10
C GLU A 74 -10.23 1.83 18.19
N GLU A 75 -10.69 1.79 16.93
CA GLU A 75 -10.19 0.85 15.93
C GLU A 75 -8.70 1.06 15.61
N MET A 76 -8.24 2.31 15.51
CA MET A 76 -6.81 2.59 15.31
C MET A 76 -5.98 2.10 16.51
N VAL A 77 -6.44 2.29 17.75
CA VAL A 77 -5.74 1.78 18.95
C VAL A 77 -5.67 0.24 18.91
N ARG A 78 -6.77 -0.43 18.57
CA ARG A 78 -6.81 -1.90 18.43
C ARG A 78 -5.84 -2.45 17.41
N THR A 79 -5.37 -1.66 16.43
CA THR A 79 -4.31 -2.11 15.51
C THR A 79 -3.02 -2.51 16.22
N GLN A 80 -2.77 -1.99 17.42
CA GLN A 80 -1.59 -2.33 18.22
C GLN A 80 -1.58 -3.79 18.70
N GLU A 81 -2.75 -4.43 18.78
CA GLU A 81 -2.89 -5.84 19.17
C GLU A 81 -2.49 -6.80 18.04
N LYS A 82 -2.35 -6.28 16.81
CA LYS A 82 -2.08 -7.06 15.61
C LYS A 82 -0.58 -7.13 15.32
N THR A 83 -0.13 -8.26 14.78
CA THR A 83 1.30 -8.53 14.56
C THR A 83 1.79 -8.05 13.19
N ARG A 84 0.89 -7.87 12.21
CA ARG A 84 1.25 -7.50 10.82
C ARG A 84 0.26 -6.51 10.20
N PHE A 85 0.71 -5.83 9.13
CA PHE A 85 -0.12 -4.96 8.30
C PHE A 85 0.09 -5.32 6.82
N LEU A 86 -0.68 -6.29 6.32
CA LEU A 86 -0.54 -6.79 4.96
C LEU A 86 -1.65 -6.24 4.06
N THR A 87 -1.27 -5.44 3.06
CA THR A 87 -2.12 -4.84 2.02
C THR A 87 -2.60 -5.85 0.97
N TYR A 88 -1.91 -6.98 0.86
CA TYR A 88 -2.09 -7.98 -0.20
C TYR A 88 -1.82 -7.46 -1.64
N ASP A 89 -1.25 -6.26 -1.79
CA ASP A 89 -1.07 -5.57 -3.09
C ASP A 89 -0.30 -6.45 -4.10
N THR A 90 0.85 -7.00 -3.71
CA THR A 90 1.64 -7.89 -4.58
C THR A 90 0.82 -9.07 -5.12
N LYS A 91 -0.02 -9.69 -4.28
CA LYS A 91 -0.86 -10.83 -4.72
C LYS A 91 -1.97 -10.37 -5.66
N MET A 92 -2.56 -9.20 -5.40
CA MET A 92 -3.56 -8.59 -6.29
C MET A 92 -2.96 -8.27 -7.66
N ARG A 93 -1.75 -7.68 -7.72
CA ARG A 93 -1.04 -7.41 -8.97
C ARG A 93 -0.74 -8.68 -9.76
N LYS A 94 -0.28 -9.75 -9.09
CA LYS A 94 -0.08 -11.06 -9.75
C LYS A 94 -1.39 -11.63 -10.29
N ALA A 95 -2.51 -11.46 -9.59
CA ALA A 95 -3.81 -11.84 -10.10
C ALA A 95 -4.23 -11.00 -11.32
N LEU A 96 -3.98 -9.69 -11.29
CA LEU A 96 -4.25 -8.78 -12.39
C LEU A 96 -3.43 -9.09 -13.64
N ILE A 97 -2.14 -9.42 -13.49
CA ILE A 97 -1.28 -9.85 -14.61
C ILE A 97 -1.90 -11.07 -15.30
N ARG A 98 -2.26 -12.10 -14.54
CA ARG A 98 -2.88 -13.32 -15.10
C ARG A 98 -4.21 -13.03 -15.80
N ALA A 99 -5.01 -12.12 -15.26
CA ALA A 99 -6.26 -11.70 -15.87
C ALA A 99 -6.03 -10.89 -17.16
N ALA A 100 -5.05 -10.00 -17.20
CA ALA A 100 -4.71 -9.24 -18.40
C ALA A 100 -4.17 -10.16 -19.51
N GLU A 101 -3.26 -11.09 -19.16
CA GLU A 101 -2.73 -12.08 -20.12
C GLU A 101 -3.83 -12.97 -20.70
N SER A 102 -4.81 -13.41 -19.88
CA SER A 102 -5.93 -14.22 -20.38
C SER A 102 -6.89 -13.46 -21.31
N LEU A 103 -6.89 -12.13 -21.23
CA LEU A 103 -7.60 -11.24 -22.15
C LEU A 103 -6.77 -10.89 -23.41
N GLY A 104 -5.57 -11.45 -23.57
CA GLY A 104 -4.74 -11.27 -24.75
C GLY A 104 -3.78 -10.08 -24.70
N TYR A 105 -3.60 -9.44 -23.53
CA TYR A 105 -2.55 -8.44 -23.38
C TYR A 105 -1.17 -9.09 -23.50
N SER A 106 -0.20 -8.37 -24.07
CA SER A 106 1.20 -8.83 -24.07
C SER A 106 1.72 -8.94 -22.64
N LYS A 107 2.75 -9.77 -22.44
CA LYS A 107 3.40 -9.92 -21.13
C LYS A 107 3.86 -8.58 -20.56
N PHE A 108 4.45 -7.74 -21.40
CA PHE A 108 4.90 -6.41 -21.03
C PHE A 108 3.72 -5.53 -20.61
N SER A 109 2.68 -5.40 -21.44
CA SER A 109 1.52 -4.55 -21.14
C SER A 109 0.78 -5.01 -19.88
N ALA A 110 0.63 -6.31 -19.66
CA ALA A 110 0.00 -6.86 -18.46
C ALA A 110 0.75 -6.46 -17.17
N ARG A 111 2.08 -6.56 -17.17
CA ARG A 111 2.94 -6.18 -16.03
C ARG A 111 2.99 -4.68 -15.83
N TYR A 112 3.22 -3.92 -16.89
CA TYR A 112 3.22 -2.46 -16.86
C TYR A 112 1.90 -1.93 -16.29
N TYR A 113 0.78 -2.42 -16.81
CA TYR A 113 -0.55 -2.06 -16.32
C TYR A 113 -0.72 -2.41 -14.83
N ALA A 114 -0.41 -3.65 -14.44
CA ALA A 114 -0.59 -4.09 -13.07
C ALA A 114 0.31 -3.35 -12.07
N LEU A 115 1.50 -2.90 -12.47
CA LEU A 115 2.39 -2.09 -11.64
C LEU A 115 2.03 -0.60 -11.64
N SER A 116 1.37 -0.11 -12.69
CA SER A 116 0.90 1.29 -12.77
C SER A 116 -0.33 1.59 -11.92
N ILE A 117 -1.15 0.58 -11.62
CA ILE A 117 -2.34 0.75 -10.78
C ILE A 117 -1.92 0.82 -9.32
N SER A 118 -2.45 1.80 -8.57
CA SER A 118 -2.44 1.73 -7.11
C SER A 118 -3.60 0.88 -6.65
N THR A 119 -3.37 -0.14 -5.84
CA THR A 119 -4.45 -0.91 -5.17
C THR A 119 -5.04 -0.14 -3.97
N GLY A 120 -5.16 1.18 -4.13
CA GLY A 120 -5.68 2.21 -3.23
C GLY A 120 -5.06 2.35 -1.84
N ILE A 121 -3.87 1.81 -1.64
CA ILE A 121 -2.95 2.26 -0.57
C ILE A 121 -2.69 3.78 -0.63
N THR A 122 -2.85 4.42 -1.79
CA THR A 122 -2.69 5.86 -1.99
C THR A 122 -3.71 6.70 -1.24
N SER A 123 -4.84 6.12 -0.84
CA SER A 123 -5.84 6.82 0.00
C SER A 123 -5.50 6.80 1.50
N PHE A 124 -4.55 5.95 1.92
CA PHE A 124 -4.22 5.78 3.33
C PHE A 124 -3.63 7.04 3.98
N PRO A 125 -2.71 7.78 3.32
CA PRO A 125 -2.17 9.01 3.90
C PRO A 125 -3.23 10.09 4.16
N GLU A 126 -4.23 10.21 3.28
CA GLU A 126 -5.29 11.19 3.46
C GLU A 126 -6.12 10.87 4.70
N PHE A 127 -6.63 9.64 4.81
CA PHE A 127 -7.38 9.19 5.97
C PHE A 127 -6.57 9.31 7.26
N ALA A 128 -5.34 8.81 7.28
CA ALA A 128 -4.49 8.86 8.47
C ALA A 128 -4.20 10.30 8.91
N ARG A 129 -3.91 11.21 7.96
CA ARG A 129 -3.71 12.64 8.26
C ARG A 129 -4.95 13.28 8.84
N ASN A 130 -6.13 12.96 8.31
CA ASN A 130 -7.38 13.51 8.80
C ASN A 130 -7.67 13.08 10.24
N ILE A 131 -7.40 11.82 10.61
CA ILE A 131 -7.48 11.38 12.01
C ILE A 131 -6.41 12.09 12.86
N ILE A 132 -5.15 12.12 12.44
CA ILE A 132 -4.04 12.73 13.21
C ILE A 132 -4.30 14.22 13.48
N ALA A 133 -4.92 14.93 12.52
CA ALA A 133 -5.18 16.36 12.61
C ALA A 133 -6.43 16.70 13.45
N ALA A 134 -7.29 15.72 13.77
CA ALA A 134 -8.46 15.95 14.61
C ALA A 134 -8.01 16.27 16.05
N LYS A 135 -8.57 17.34 16.63
CA LYS A 135 -8.12 17.87 17.93
C LYS A 135 -8.49 16.95 19.09
N GLU A 136 -9.57 16.21 18.91
CA GLU A 136 -10.20 15.32 19.87
C GLU A 136 -9.50 13.95 19.94
N VAL A 137 -8.61 13.64 18.99
CA VAL A 137 -7.90 12.37 18.93
C VAL A 137 -6.74 12.36 19.92
N GLU A 138 -6.69 11.31 20.74
CA GLU A 138 -5.67 11.15 21.76
C GLU A 138 -4.30 10.77 21.15
N ASP A 139 -3.23 11.15 21.85
CA ASP A 139 -1.87 10.83 21.44
C ASP A 139 -1.62 9.31 21.34
N GLU A 140 -2.37 8.49 22.09
CA GLU A 140 -2.30 7.02 22.00
C GLU A 140 -2.70 6.52 20.61
N ALA A 141 -3.79 7.04 20.05
CA ALA A 141 -4.21 6.69 18.71
C ALA A 141 -3.16 7.15 17.69
N VAL A 142 -2.63 8.37 17.81
CA VAL A 142 -1.54 8.87 16.94
C VAL A 142 -0.32 7.93 16.98
N ARG A 143 0.05 7.41 18.17
CA ARG A 143 1.12 6.42 18.33
C ARG A 143 0.77 5.08 17.68
N ALA A 144 -0.49 4.65 17.73
CA ALA A 144 -0.97 3.47 17.02
C ALA A 144 -0.80 3.63 15.50
N ILE A 145 -1.21 4.78 14.94
CA ILE A 145 -1.04 5.10 13.51
C ILE A 145 0.45 5.09 13.13
N LEU A 146 1.30 5.71 13.94
CA LEU A 146 2.75 5.71 13.72
C LEU A 146 3.33 4.28 13.70
N ARG A 147 2.92 3.43 14.64
CA ARG A 147 3.36 2.02 14.68
C ARG A 147 2.92 1.25 13.45
N LEU A 148 1.66 1.41 13.04
CA LEU A 148 1.12 0.78 11.84
C LEU A 148 1.87 1.24 10.59
N ALA A 149 2.18 2.53 10.46
CA ALA A 149 2.97 3.05 9.35
C ALA A 149 4.41 2.48 9.33
N ARG A 150 5.04 2.28 10.49
CA ARG A 150 6.35 1.60 10.58
C ARG A 150 6.27 0.11 10.23
N GLN A 151 5.20 -0.58 10.62
CA GLN A 151 4.96 -1.96 10.20
C GLN A 151 4.79 -2.05 8.68
N MET A 152 4.00 -1.13 8.09
CA MET A 152 3.83 -1.02 6.65
C MET A 152 5.17 -0.80 5.95
N GLU A 153 6.00 0.14 6.42
CA GLU A 153 7.36 0.37 5.90
C GLU A 153 8.18 -0.93 5.86
N GLY A 154 8.26 -1.65 6.99
CA GLY A 154 9.06 -2.87 7.11
C GLY A 154 8.55 -4.05 6.29
N GLN A 155 7.27 -4.02 5.87
CA GLN A 155 6.64 -5.07 5.06
C GLN A 155 6.49 -4.67 3.59
N SER A 156 6.80 -3.42 3.23
CA SER A 156 6.64 -2.87 1.89
C SER A 156 7.68 -3.45 0.93
N ARG A 157 7.19 -3.90 -0.23
CA ARG A 157 8.03 -4.37 -1.33
C ARG A 157 8.16 -3.35 -2.44
N LEU A 158 7.17 -2.46 -2.55
CA LEU A 158 7.13 -1.41 -3.55
C LEU A 158 7.46 -0.07 -2.89
N ASP A 159 8.14 0.79 -3.63
CA ASP A 159 8.54 2.08 -3.10
C ASP A 159 7.34 3.02 -2.90
N ILE A 160 6.26 2.85 -3.67
CA ILE A 160 5.00 3.57 -3.43
C ILE A 160 4.40 3.25 -2.05
N GLU A 161 4.50 2.00 -1.59
CA GLU A 161 4.04 1.61 -0.24
C GLU A 161 4.91 2.28 0.84
N ARG A 162 6.23 2.32 0.62
CA ARG A 162 7.15 3.01 1.53
C ARG A 162 6.86 4.51 1.59
N LEU A 163 6.63 5.16 0.47
CA LEU A 163 6.29 6.59 0.42
C LEU A 163 4.97 6.90 1.13
N VAL A 164 3.95 6.05 0.95
CA VAL A 164 2.69 6.13 1.71
C VAL A 164 2.98 6.03 3.21
N SER A 165 3.79 5.05 3.62
CA SER A 165 4.16 4.87 5.01
C SER A 165 4.89 6.09 5.58
N TYR A 166 5.85 6.66 4.83
CA TYR A 166 6.58 7.85 5.25
C TYR A 166 5.66 9.05 5.41
N SER A 167 4.73 9.26 4.48
CA SER A 167 3.75 10.35 4.59
C SER A 167 2.94 10.26 5.89
N ILE A 168 2.55 9.05 6.30
CA ILE A 168 1.81 8.85 7.55
C ILE A 168 2.72 9.07 8.76
N GLN A 169 3.94 8.55 8.72
CA GLN A 169 4.94 8.73 9.78
C GLN A 169 5.27 10.20 10.02
N PHE A 170 5.46 11.00 8.96
CA PHE A 170 5.71 12.45 9.09
C PHE A 170 4.61 13.14 9.89
N SER A 171 3.36 12.95 9.50
CA SER A 171 2.23 13.61 10.16
C SER A 171 2.08 13.18 11.61
N ALA A 172 2.28 11.89 11.92
CA ALA A 172 2.20 11.40 13.29
C ALA A 172 3.35 11.93 14.16
N LEU A 173 4.59 11.95 13.63
CA LEU A 173 5.76 12.47 14.36
C LEU A 173 5.67 13.97 14.60
N GLU A 174 5.16 14.73 13.63
CA GLU A 174 4.92 16.17 13.75
C GLU A 174 3.89 16.45 14.86
N ARG A 175 2.75 15.73 14.85
CA ARG A 175 1.72 15.86 15.90
C ARG A 175 2.22 15.48 17.29
N LEU A 176 3.17 14.55 17.39
CA LEU A 176 3.79 14.12 18.65
C LEU A 176 5.01 14.97 19.05
N GLY A 177 5.41 15.97 18.24
CA GLY A 177 6.57 16.82 18.53
C GLY A 177 7.94 16.09 18.45
N ALA A 178 8.02 14.96 17.75
CA ALA A 178 9.19 14.09 17.69
C ALA A 178 10.15 14.44 16.54
N TYR A 179 10.59 15.71 16.47
CA TYR A 179 11.33 16.27 15.33
C TYR A 179 12.67 15.59 14.99
N GLU A 180 13.36 15.00 15.97
CA GLU A 180 14.59 14.25 15.70
C GLU A 180 14.34 13.03 14.79
N SER A 181 13.20 12.35 14.98
CA SER A 181 12.80 11.22 14.13
C SER A 181 12.41 11.65 12.72
N ILE A 182 11.98 12.91 12.53
CA ILE A 182 11.67 13.49 11.22
C ILE A 182 12.95 13.63 10.38
N GLY A 183 14.08 13.97 10.99
CA GLY A 183 15.37 14.04 10.30
C GLY A 183 15.78 12.70 9.67
N ALA A 184 15.65 11.60 10.42
CA ALA A 184 15.92 10.26 9.91
C ALA A 184 14.97 9.86 8.77
N LEU A 185 13.71 10.26 8.84
CA LEU A 185 12.72 10.00 7.80
C LEU A 185 12.99 10.80 6.51
N ASN A 186 13.41 12.06 6.64
CA ASN A 186 13.85 12.88 5.51
C ASN A 186 15.04 12.25 4.78
N ALA A 187 16.02 11.72 5.51
CA ALA A 187 17.16 11.02 4.90
C ALA A 187 16.71 9.80 4.06
N LYS A 188 15.72 9.04 4.53
CA LYS A 188 15.13 7.93 3.75
C LYS A 188 14.44 8.41 2.48
N VAL A 189 13.71 9.52 2.54
CA VAL A 189 13.04 10.12 1.36
C VAL A 189 14.06 10.64 0.35
N GLU A 190 15.14 11.27 0.80
CA GLU A 190 16.20 11.74 -0.10
C GLU A 190 16.93 10.58 -0.78
N ALA A 191 17.26 9.51 -0.04
CA ALA A 191 17.84 8.30 -0.63
C ALA A 191 16.92 7.70 -1.73
N PHE A 192 15.60 7.72 -1.51
CA PHE A 192 14.65 7.32 -2.54
C PHE A 192 14.66 8.25 -3.77
N ARG A 193 14.73 9.57 -3.58
CA ARG A 193 14.81 10.55 -4.68
C ARG A 193 16.08 10.38 -5.50
N GLU A 194 17.22 10.18 -4.85
CA GLU A 194 18.50 9.92 -5.52
C GLU A 194 18.43 8.66 -6.37
N LYS A 195 17.85 7.59 -5.83
CA LYS A 195 17.64 6.36 -6.58
C LYS A 195 16.76 6.55 -7.82
N LYS A 196 15.67 7.31 -7.70
CA LYS A 196 14.80 7.62 -8.84
C LYS A 196 15.52 8.41 -9.92
N LYS A 197 16.44 9.31 -9.56
CA LYS A 197 17.28 10.04 -10.53
C LYS A 197 18.18 9.11 -11.34
N LEU A 198 18.74 8.07 -10.70
CA LEU A 198 19.54 7.07 -11.41
C LEU A 198 18.75 6.38 -12.52
N MET A 199 17.46 6.10 -12.30
CA MET A 199 16.58 5.47 -13.28
C MET A 199 16.12 6.39 -14.43
N SER A 200 16.24 7.72 -14.27
CA SER A 200 15.87 8.68 -15.32
C SER A 200 16.98 8.98 -16.31
N GLY A 201 18.13 8.30 -16.21
CA GLY A 201 19.26 8.48 -17.12
C GLY A 201 19.11 7.70 -18.43
N ASP A 202 19.91 8.09 -19.42
CA ASP A 202 19.95 7.47 -20.76
C ASP A 202 20.29 5.97 -20.74
N ALA A 203 20.88 5.48 -19.63
CA ALA A 203 21.24 4.09 -19.41
C ALA A 203 20.08 3.08 -19.56
N PHE A 204 18.83 3.53 -19.43
CA PHE A 204 17.64 2.67 -19.47
C PHE A 204 16.87 2.73 -20.80
N THR A 205 17.33 3.53 -21.77
CA THR A 205 16.61 3.78 -23.04
C THR A 205 16.62 2.61 -24.02
N ASN A 206 17.62 1.72 -23.94
CA ASN A 206 17.82 0.61 -24.89
C ASN A 206 17.64 -0.78 -24.27
N ILE A 207 16.91 -0.89 -23.16
CA ILE A 207 16.66 -2.18 -22.50
C ILE A 207 15.63 -2.98 -23.30
N PRO A 208 15.92 -4.24 -23.70
CA PRO A 208 14.97 -5.09 -24.43
C PRO A 208 13.69 -5.34 -23.63
N GLU A 209 12.57 -5.53 -24.34
CA GLU A 209 11.25 -5.78 -23.72
C GLU A 209 11.29 -7.01 -22.79
N GLU A 210 11.96 -8.09 -23.20
CA GLU A 210 12.09 -9.31 -22.39
C GLU A 210 12.76 -9.04 -21.04
N ARG A 211 13.69 -8.08 -20.99
CA ARG A 211 14.35 -7.72 -19.75
C ARG A 211 13.46 -6.86 -18.86
N TRP A 212 12.64 -5.98 -19.45
CA TRP A 212 11.61 -5.25 -18.69
C TRP A 212 10.57 -6.20 -18.09
N ILE A 213 10.16 -7.21 -18.84
CA ILE A 213 9.27 -8.27 -18.33
C ILE A 213 9.90 -8.95 -17.11
N GLN A 214 11.16 -9.37 -17.21
CA GLN A 214 11.90 -9.96 -16.09
C GLN A 214 12.01 -9.00 -14.90
N PHE A 215 12.31 -7.71 -15.14
CA PHE A 215 12.40 -6.70 -14.09
C PHE A 215 11.07 -6.59 -13.32
N TYR A 216 9.94 -6.54 -14.01
CA TYR A 216 8.63 -6.48 -13.35
C TYR A 216 8.29 -7.75 -12.56
N ASP A 217 8.69 -8.92 -13.06
CA ASP A 217 8.54 -10.17 -12.30
C ASP A 217 9.42 -10.15 -11.03
N GLU A 218 10.67 -9.67 -11.12
CA GLU A 218 11.58 -9.48 -9.99
C GLU A 218 11.00 -8.49 -8.95
N VAL A 219 10.44 -7.36 -9.39
CA VAL A 219 9.77 -6.38 -8.51
C VAL A 219 8.70 -7.06 -7.63
N LEU A 220 7.93 -7.99 -8.20
CA LEU A 220 6.87 -8.70 -7.48
C LEU A 220 7.37 -9.90 -6.66
N GLU A 221 8.62 -10.35 -6.86
CA GLU A 221 9.21 -11.51 -6.18
C GLU A 221 10.15 -11.12 -5.05
N SER A 222 11.13 -10.26 -5.33
CA SER A 222 12.14 -9.80 -4.39
C SER A 222 11.89 -8.38 -3.89
N GLY A 223 11.09 -7.60 -4.60
CA GLY A 223 10.79 -6.20 -4.28
C GLY A 223 11.51 -5.24 -5.22
N GLU A 224 10.96 -4.03 -5.32
CA GLU A 224 11.42 -3.00 -6.25
C GLU A 224 12.89 -2.63 -6.03
N GLN A 225 13.34 -2.68 -4.77
CA GLN A 225 14.71 -2.32 -4.47
C GLN A 225 15.74 -3.24 -5.09
N GLU A 226 15.59 -4.53 -4.83
CA GLU A 226 16.53 -5.55 -5.31
C GLU A 226 16.46 -5.68 -6.84
N ALA A 227 15.25 -5.61 -7.41
CA ALA A 227 15.06 -5.61 -8.87
C ALA A 227 15.79 -4.45 -9.55
N LEU A 228 15.73 -3.25 -8.97
CA LEU A 228 16.42 -2.06 -9.50
C LEU A 228 17.94 -2.17 -9.38
N GLU A 229 18.46 -2.70 -8.27
CA GLU A 229 19.89 -2.90 -8.08
C GLU A 229 20.47 -3.88 -9.12
N ARG A 230 19.74 -4.96 -9.42
CA ARG A 230 20.09 -5.91 -10.49
C ARG A 230 20.10 -5.22 -11.85
N LEU A 231 19.01 -4.53 -12.21
CA LEU A 231 18.88 -3.83 -13.49
C LEU A 231 20.00 -2.79 -13.67
N TYR A 232 20.31 -2.03 -12.61
CA TYR A 232 21.41 -1.06 -12.63
C TYR A 232 22.78 -1.73 -12.75
N SER A 233 23.00 -2.88 -12.10
CA SER A 233 24.27 -3.61 -12.21
C SER A 233 24.54 -4.12 -13.62
N GLU A 234 23.47 -4.45 -14.37
CA GLU A 234 23.52 -4.96 -15.73
C GLU A 234 23.70 -3.83 -16.76
N PHE A 235 22.92 -2.75 -16.65
CA PHE A 235 22.85 -1.69 -17.67
C PHE A 235 23.41 -0.33 -17.23
N GLY A 236 23.34 -0.01 -15.93
CA GLY A 236 23.74 1.29 -15.38
C GLY A 236 25.25 1.53 -15.38
N LYS A 237 26.08 0.48 -15.33
CA LYS A 237 27.55 0.60 -15.37
C LYS A 237 28.10 0.98 -16.75
N GLN A 238 27.34 0.77 -17.82
CA GLN A 238 27.78 1.07 -19.19
C GLN A 238 27.65 2.56 -19.56
N ALA A 239 26.87 3.35 -18.80
CA ALA A 239 26.63 4.77 -19.08
C ALA A 239 27.56 5.74 -18.33
N HIS A 240 28.46 5.23 -17.48
CA HIS A 240 29.42 6.02 -16.69
C HIS A 240 30.89 5.66 -16.98
N GLN A 241 31.14 4.95 -18.09
CA GLN A 241 32.46 4.80 -18.71
C GLN A 241 32.48 5.61 -20.00
#